data_AF-A0A521B674-F1
#
_entry.id   AF-A0A521B674-F1
#
_cell.length_a   1.000
_cell.length_b   1.000
_cell.length_c   1.000
_cell.angle_alpha   90.00
_cell.angle_beta   90.00
_cell.angle_gamma   90.00
#
_symmetry.space_group_name_H-M   'P 1'
#
loop_
_entity.id
_entity.type
_entity.pdbx_description
1 polymer ?
#
loop_
_entity_poly.entity_id
_entity_poly.type
_entity_poly.pdbx_seq_one_letter_code
_entity_poly.pdbx_strand_id
1 'polypeptide(L)' 'MKRQKLSAGTLVYLLSGLLLVVVTPPLGKHLAMPDMLKGFLTGLGMMLEVIAIIKMQKSRSRSS' A
#
# COMPACT_ATOMS: atom_id res chain seq x y z
N MET A 1 14.06 -20.59 5.11
CA MET A 1 13.05 -19.63 4.59
C MET A 1 13.21 -19.54 3.07
N LYS A 2 12.23 -19.99 2.27
CA LYS A 2 12.25 -19.80 0.80
C LYS A 2 12.29 -18.31 0.52
N ARG A 3 13.39 -17.80 -0.05
CA ARG A 3 13.51 -16.42 -0.51
C ARG A 3 12.55 -16.24 -1.69
N GLN A 4 11.33 -15.79 -1.42
CA GLN A 4 10.37 -15.46 -2.45
C GLN A 4 10.89 -14.23 -3.19
N LYS A 5 11.17 -14.36 -4.48
CA LYS A 5 11.46 -13.20 -5.34
C LYS A 5 10.15 -12.44 -5.53
N LEU A 6 9.88 -11.48 -4.65
CA LEU A 6 8.77 -10.54 -4.85
C LEU A 6 9.04 -9.78 -6.14
N SER A 7 8.04 -9.75 -7.02
CA SER A 7 8.11 -8.94 -8.23
C SER A 7 8.28 -7.48 -7.84
N ALA A 8 9.26 -6.79 -8.45
CA ALA A 8 9.57 -5.39 -8.15
C ALA A 8 8.35 -4.48 -8.22
N GLY A 9 7.42 -4.76 -9.17
CA GLY A 9 6.17 -4.02 -9.29
C GLY A 9 5.27 -4.15 -8.06
N THR A 10 5.18 -5.33 -7.46
CA THR A 10 4.40 -5.55 -6.23
C THR A 10 5.00 -4.81 -5.05
N LEU A 11 6.34 -4.79 -4.96
CA LEU A 11 7.06 -4.09 -3.91
C LEU A 11 6.77 -2.57 -3.96
N VAL A 12 6.69 -2.00 -5.17
CA VAL A 12 6.32 -0.59 -5.37
C VAL A 12 4.91 -0.31 -4.86
N TYR A 13 3.93 -1.18 -5.15
CA TYR A 13 2.57 -1.00 -4.65
C TYR A 13 2.51 -1.05 -3.11
N LEU A 14 3.19 -2.01 -2.48
CA LEU A 14 3.30 -2.09 -1.01
C LEU A 14 3.94 -0.83 -0.41
N LEU A 15 5.11 -0.43 -0.93
CA LEU A 15 5.80 0.74 -0.41
C LEU A 15 5.00 2.02 -0.59
N SER A 16 4.34 2.20 -1.74
CA SER A 16 3.50 3.38 -2.00
C SER A 16 2.25 3.44 -1.12
N GLY A 17 1.56 2.30 -0.91
CA GLY A 17 0.40 2.22 -0.03
C GLY A 17 0.77 2.46 1.43
N LEU A 18 1.84 1.84 1.90
CA LEU A 18 2.37 2.04 3.24
C LEU A 18 2.78 3.50 3.48
N LEU A 19 3.46 4.13 2.52
CA LEU A 19 3.90 5.51 2.63
C LEU A 19 2.71 6.47 2.69
N LEU A 20 1.67 6.24 1.89
CA LEU A 20 0.41 6.99 1.97
C LEU A 20 -0.23 6.88 3.36
N VAL A 21 -0.33 5.68 3.92
CA VAL A 21 -0.94 5.46 5.24
C VAL A 21 -0.10 6.08 6.37
N VAL A 22 1.22 5.94 6.32
CA VAL A 22 2.13 6.42 7.39
C VAL A 22 2.33 7.93 7.35
N VAL A 23 2.33 8.54 6.16
CA VAL A 23 2.58 9.98 5.98
C VAL A 23 1.31 10.82 6.18
N THR A 24 0.11 10.24 6.00
CA THR A 24 -1.16 10.97 6.18
C THR A 24 -1.36 11.53 7.60
N PRO A 25 -1.10 10.80 8.71
CA PRO A 25 -1.22 11.33 10.07
C PRO A 25 -0.30 12.52 10.39
N PRO A 26 1.02 12.50 10.11
CA PRO A 26 1.89 13.64 10.35
C PRO A 26 1.55 14.84 9.44
N LEU A 27 1.20 14.62 8.16
CA LEU A 27 0.71 15.70 7.30
C LEU A 27 -0.59 16.31 7.84
N GLY A 28 -1.49 15.48 8.37
CA GLY A 28 -2.72 15.90 9.01
C GLY A 28 -2.50 16.84 10.21
N LYS A 29 -1.41 16.65 10.96
CA LYS A 29 -1.02 17.51 12.07
C LYS A 29 -0.38 18.82 11.62
N HIS A 30 0.41 18.81 10.55
CA HIS A 30 1.15 19.99 10.09
C HIS A 30 0.39 20.88 9.10
N LEU A 31 -0.54 20.33 8.32
CA LEU A 31 -1.21 21.03 7.22
C LEU A 31 -2.71 21.31 7.43
N ALA A 32 -3.24 21.16 8.65
CA ALA A 32 -4.67 21.38 8.94
C ALA A 32 -5.60 20.72 7.90
N MET A 33 -5.25 19.50 7.48
CA MET A 33 -5.99 18.79 6.43
C MET A 33 -7.41 18.45 6.92
N PRO A 34 -8.44 18.59 6.06
CA PRO A 34 -9.80 18.14 6.38
C PRO A 34 -9.84 16.63 6.66
N ASP A 35 -10.66 16.20 7.60
CA ASP A 35 -10.72 14.79 8.01
C ASP A 35 -11.19 13.87 6.88
N MET A 36 -12.07 14.35 5.98
CA MET A 36 -12.42 13.63 4.75
C MET A 36 -11.20 13.31 3.90
N LEU A 37 -10.27 14.26 3.75
CA LEU A 37 -9.10 14.09 2.90
C LEU A 37 -8.10 13.10 3.52
N LYS A 38 -7.92 13.15 4.85
CA LYS A 38 -7.11 12.15 5.59
C LYS A 38 -7.70 10.75 5.42
N GLY A 39 -9.02 10.61 5.59
CA GLY A 39 -9.73 9.34 5.41
C GLY A 39 -9.60 8.81 3.98
N PHE A 40 -9.73 9.69 2.98
CA PHE A 40 -9.58 9.35 1.57
C PHE A 40 -8.16 8.85 1.24
N LEU A 41 -7.12 9.59 1.65
CA LEU A 41 -5.71 9.20 1.41
C LEU A 41 -5.37 7.88 2.10
N THR A 42 -5.84 7.70 3.33
CA THR A 42 -5.64 6.45 4.08
C THR A 42 -6.34 5.28 3.39
N GLY A 43 -7.59 5.46 2.95
CA GLY A 43 -8.34 4.45 2.21
C GLY A 43 -7.69 4.09 0.87
N LEU A 44 -7.15 5.08 0.16
CA LEU A 44 -6.43 4.88 -1.10
C LEU A 44 -5.13 4.09 -0.88
N GLY A 45 -4.39 4.38 0.19
CA GLY A 45 -3.21 3.60 0.60
C GLY A 45 -3.55 2.13 0.89
N MET A 46 -4.65 1.88 1.63
CA MET A 46 -5.12 0.51 1.88
C MET A 46 -5.57 -0.21 0.60
N MET A 47 -6.21 0.48 -0.34
CA MET A 47 -6.60 -0.10 -1.62
C MET A 47 -5.38 -0.57 -2.43
N LEU A 48 -4.29 0.21 -2.44
CA LEU A 48 -3.04 -0.16 -3.11
C LEU A 48 -2.40 -1.41 -2.48
N GLU A 49 -2.42 -1.50 -1.14
CA GLU A 49 -1.97 -2.69 -0.40
C GLU A 49 -2.78 -3.94 -0.81
N VAL A 50 -4.11 -3.83 -0.88
CA VAL A 50 -4.98 -4.95 -1.29
C VAL A 50 -4.66 -5.40 -2.72
N ILE A 51 -4.47 -4.47 -3.66
CA ILE A 51 -4.08 -4.78 -5.04
C ILE A 51 -2.71 -5.49 -5.07
N ALA A 52 -1.76 -5.05 -4.25
CA ALA A 52 -0.45 -5.68 -4.13
C ALA A 52 -0.58 -7.13 -3.63
N ILE A 53 -1.38 -7.36 -2.58
CA ILE A 53 -1.63 -8.68 -2.01
C ILE A 53 -2.29 -9.60 -3.06
N ILE A 54 -3.31 -9.13 -3.78
CA ILE A 54 -3.96 -9.90 -4.85
C ILE A 54 -2.95 -10.27 -5.95
N LYS A 55 -2.08 -9.34 -6.35
CA LYS A 55 -1.01 -9.63 -7.32
C LYS A 55 0.00 -10.65 -6.80
N MET A 56 0.37 -10.61 -5.52
CA MET A 56 1.22 -11.62 -4.89
C MET A 56 0.57 -13.01 -4.91
N GLN A 57 -0.71 -13.08 -4.54
CA GLN A 57 -1.46 -14.34 -4.54
C GLN A 57 -1.60 -14.91 -5.95
N LYS A 58 -1.92 -14.07 -6.94
CA LYS A 58 -2.01 -14.49 -8.36
C LYS A 58 -0.66 -14.97 -8.90
N SER A 59 0.43 -14.30 -8.57
CA SER A 59 1.79 -14.74 -8.93
C SER A 59 2.14 -16.08 -8.28
N ARG A 60 1.67 -16.33 -7.05
CA ARG A 60 1.91 -17.59 -6.33
C ARG A 60 1.12 -18.75 -6.93
N SER A 61 -0.14 -18.52 -7.32
CA SER A 61 -0.99 -19.51 -7.97
C SER A 61 -0.49 -19.92 -9.37
N ARG A 62 0.27 -19.05 -10.04
CA ARG A 62 0.81 -19.31 -11.38
C ARG A 62 2.18 -20.02 -11.37
N SER A 63 2.81 -20.09 -10.21
CA SER A 63 4.12 -20.73 -9.98
C SER A 63 3.98 -22.10 -9.30
N SER A 64 2.76 -22.59 -9.10
CA SER A 64 2.43 -23.93 -8.61
C SER A 64 1.79 -24.74 -9.73
#